data_AF-A0A9D1IP39-F1
#
_entry.id   AF-A0A9D1IP39-F1
#
_cell.length_a   1.000
_cell.length_b   1.000
_cell.length_c   1.000
_cell.angle_alpha   90.00
_cell.angle_beta   90.00
_cell.angle_gamma   90.00
#
_symmetry.space_group_name_H-M   'P 1'
#
loop_
_entity.id
_entity.type
_entity.pdbx_description
1 polymer ?
#
loop_
_entity_poly.entity_id
_entity_poly.type
_entity_poly.pdbx_seq_one_letter_code
_entity_poly.pdbx_strand_id
1 'polypeptide(L)' 'MAKHFYTCQEPDCGFVFERYGEVAACPRCGRRNLRPATPEEQQKCIEQLRQIHGKV' A
#
# COMPACT_ATOMS: atom_id res chain seq x y z
N MET A 1 10.85 8.37 10.41
CA MET A 1 9.70 8.66 9.50
C MET A 1 8.66 7.57 9.70
N ALA A 2 7.40 7.92 9.97
CA ALA A 2 6.34 6.94 10.19
C ALA A 2 5.99 6.22 8.87
N LYS A 3 5.77 4.90 8.96
CA LYS A 3 5.44 4.04 7.83
C LYS A 3 3.92 3.95 7.72
N HIS A 4 3.35 4.41 6.61
CA HIS A 4 1.92 4.36 6.38
C HIS A 4 1.61 3.36 5.26
N PHE A 5 0.53 2.61 5.43
CA PHE A 5 0.04 1.68 4.42
C PHE A 5 -1.23 2.23 3.81
N TYR A 6 -1.26 2.25 2.49
CA TYR A 6 -2.40 2.74 1.73
C TYR A 6 -2.91 1.64 0.82
N THR A 7 -4.23 1.51 0.77
CA THR A 7 -4.94 0.63 -0.15
C THR A 7 -5.64 1.51 -1.19
N CYS A 8 -5.38 1.25 -2.46
CA CYS A 8 -6.16 1.85 -3.52
C CYS A 8 -7.56 1.23 -3.55
N GLN A 9 -8.58 2.08 -3.41
CA GLN A 9 -9.98 1.66 -3.45
C GLN A 9 -10.54 1.59 -4.88
N GLU A 10 -9.70 1.78 -5.90
CA GLU A 10 -10.17 1.54 -7.25
C GLU A 10 -10.43 0.05 -7.47
N PRO A 11 -11.60 -0.30 -8.03
CA PRO A 11 -11.97 -1.69 -8.32
C PRO A 11 -10.98 -2.37 -9.26
N ASP A 12 -10.40 -1.61 -10.19
CA ASP A 12 -9.42 -2.11 -11.15
C ASP A 12 -7.97 -2.13 -10.61
N CYS A 13 -7.71 -1.53 -9.44
CA CYS A 13 -6.36 -1.40 -8.90
C CYS A 13 -6.14 -2.30 -7.68
N GLY A 14 -6.97 -2.13 -6.63
CA GLY A 14 -6.88 -2.87 -5.36
C GLY A 14 -5.49 -2.88 -4.71
N PHE A 15 -4.59 -1.99 -5.13
CA PHE A 15 -3.17 -2.09 -4.83
C PHE A 15 -2.89 -1.57 -3.43
N VAL A 16 -2.33 -2.42 -2.58
CA VAL A 16 -1.87 -2.07 -1.23
C VAL A 16 -0.37 -1.84 -1.27
N PHE A 17 0.08 -0.70 -0.73
CA PHE A 17 1.49 -0.35 -0.72
C PHE A 17 1.89 0.41 0.54
N GLU A 18 3.17 0.27 0.91
CA GLU A 18 3.79 1.09 1.95
C GLU A 18 4.31 2.40 1.38
N ARG A 19 4.14 3.48 2.13
CA ARG A 19 4.74 4.77 1.82
C ARG A 19 5.21 5.47 3.09
N TYR A 20 6.38 6.11 2.97
CA TYR A 20 6.87 7.07 3.94
C TYR A 20 6.46 8.47 3.48
N GLY A 21 5.71 9.19 4.31
CA GLY A 21 5.22 10.53 4.04
C GLY A 21 3.82 10.59 3.41
N GLU A 22 3.45 11.79 2.96
CA GLU A 22 2.15 12.05 2.30
C GLU A 22 2.10 11.38 0.94
N VAL A 23 0.97 10.72 0.67
CA VAL A 23 0.69 10.14 -0.64
C VAL A 23 -0.48 10.90 -1.27
N ALA A 24 -0.22 11.51 -2.43
CA ALA A 24 -1.24 12.28 -3.15
C ALA A 24 -2.07 11.40 -4.10
N ALA A 25 -1.50 10.30 -4.60
CA ALA A 25 -2.13 9.42 -5.59
C ALA A 25 -1.51 8.02 -5.56
N CYS A 26 -2.27 7.04 -6.05
CA CYS A 26 -1.80 5.67 -6.21
C CYS A 26 -0.65 5.63 -7.22
N PRO A 27 0.51 5.03 -6.88
CA PRO A 27 1.63 4.93 -7.81
C PRO A 27 1.34 3.99 -8.99
N ARG A 28 0.30 3.16 -8.89
CA ARG A 28 -0.07 2.19 -9.93
C ARG A 28 -1.03 2.74 -10.96
N CYS A 29 -2.13 3.36 -10.52
CA CYS A 29 -3.18 3.88 -11.41
C CYS A 29 -3.23 5.42 -11.48
N GLY A 30 -2.46 6.14 -10.66
CA GLY A 30 -2.44 7.61 -10.63
C GLY A 30 -3.67 8.25 -9.97
N ARG A 31 -4.58 7.45 -9.42
CA ARG A 31 -5.83 7.94 -8.82
C ARG A 31 -5.67 8.31 -7.37
N ARG A 32 -6.41 9.33 -6.93
CA ARG A 32 -6.38 9.81 -5.54
C ARG A 32 -7.31 9.04 -4.59
N ASN A 33 -7.97 7.99 -5.09
CA ASN A 33 -8.87 7.17 -4.29
C ASN A 33 -8.07 6.13 -3.47
N LEU A 34 -7.36 6.64 -2.48
CA LEU A 34 -6.56 5.88 -1.54
C LEU A 34 -7.23 5.94 -0.17
N ARG A 35 -7.28 4.80 0.51
CA ARG A 35 -7.62 4.76 1.94
C ARG A 35 -6.45 4.22 2.75
N PRO A 36 -6.35 4.55 4.04
CA PRO A 36 -5.49 3.79 4.92
C PRO A 36 -5.88 2.31 4.89
N ALA A 37 -4.87 1.44 4.77
CA ALA A 37 -5.08 0.00 4.85
C ALA A 37 -5.60 -0.38 6.23
N THR A 38 -6.55 -1.31 6.29
CA THR A 38 -6.99 -1.88 7.57
C THR A 38 -5.87 -2.72 8.19
N PRO A 39 -5.86 -2.97 9.51
CA PRO A 39 -4.82 -3.79 10.15
C PRO A 39 -4.63 -5.17 9.50
N GLU A 40 -5.71 -5.80 9.00
CA GLU A 40 -5.64 -7.07 8.26
C GLU A 40 -4.93 -6.93 6.90
N GLU A 41 -5.25 -5.88 6.14
CA GLU A 41 -4.59 -5.59 4.87
C GLU A 41 -3.14 -5.16 5.06
N GLN A 42 -2.85 -4.44 6.15
CA GLN A 42 -1.48 -4.10 6.55
C GLN A 42 -0.67 -5.36 6.80
N GLN A 43 -1.20 -6.30 7.58
CA GLN A 43 -0.52 -7.58 7.83
C GLN A 43 -0.25 -8.35 6.54
N LYS A 44 -1.25 -8.48 5.66
CA LYS A 44 -1.07 -9.12 4.34
C LYS A 44 -0.01 -8.41 3.50
N CYS A 45 -0.04 -7.08 3.45
CA CYS A 45 0.92 -6.28 2.70
C CYS A 45 2.33 -6.44 3.27
N ILE A 46 2.50 -6.39 4.60
CA ILE A 46 3.78 -6.63 5.28
C ILE A 46 4.30 -8.03 4.96
N GLU A 47 3.45 -9.04 4.99
CA GLU A 47 3.83 -10.41 4.66
C GLU A 47 4.28 -10.55 3.20
N GLN A 48 3.54 -9.95 2.25
CA GLN A 48 3.92 -9.91 0.85
C GLN A 48 5.24 -9.16 0.63
N LEU A 49 5.41 -8.00 1.26
CA LEU A 49 6.63 -7.20 1.20
C LEU A 49 7.82 -7.95 1.80
N ARG A 50 7.61 -8.70 2.88
CA ARG A 50 8.63 -9.55 3.50
C ARG A 50 9.07 -10.68 2.56
N GLN A 51 8.15 -11.26 1.78
CA GLN A 51 8.51 -12.26 0.77
C GLN A 51 9.29 -11.65 -0.42
N ILE A 52 8.96 -10.41 -0.80
CA ILE A 52 9.63 -9.72 -1.92
C ILE A 52 11.02 -9.20 -1.50
N HIS A 53 11.14 -8.58 -0.33
CA HIS A 53 12.42 -8.06 0.21
C HIS A 53 13.30 -9.13 0.88
N GLY A 54 12.77 -10.33 1.14
CA GLY A 54 13.56 -11.48 1.61
C GLY A 54 14.39 -12.17 0.53
N LYS A 55 14.26 -11.74 -0.73
CA LYS A 55 15.14 -12.11 -1.86
C LYS A 55 15.96 -10.90 -2.29
N VAL A 56 16.97 -10.55 -1.49
CA VAL A 56 18.12 -9.78 -1.95
C VAL A 56 19.38 -10.51 -1.53
#